data_AF-A0A7C1R4G1-F1
#
_entry.id   AF-A0A7C1R4G1-F1
#
_cell.length_a   1.000
_cell.length_b   1.000
_cell.length_c   1.000
_cell.angle_alpha   90.00
_cell.angle_beta   90.00
_cell.angle_gamma   90.00
#
_symmetry.space_group_name_H-M   'P 1'
#
loop_
_entity.id
_entity.type
_entity.pdbx_description
1 polymer ?
#
loop_
_entity_poly.entity_id
_entity_poly.type
_entity_poly.pdbx_seq_one_letter_code
_entity_poly.pdbx_strand_id
1 'polypeptide(L)'
;MTVEHRIVVGLGDIKAVVFQCNQCAARVAVSPDRLDEVTRIMEDCPACKNHWWPTDAAKLLTQPVLPSVAFLRALEQMRTSEVVKEVGFTI
;
A
#
# COMPACT_ATOMS: atom_id res chain seq x y z
N MET A 1 -33.01 -1.98 -18.71
CA MET A 1 -32.28 -0.78 -18.25
C MET A 1 -31.05 -1.27 -17.50
N THR A 2 -29.86 -0.97 -17.99
CA THR A 2 -28.60 -1.23 -17.27
C THR A 2 -28.36 -0.05 -16.34
N VAL A 3 -28.42 -0.30 -15.03
CA VAL A 3 -28.02 0.70 -14.04
C VAL A 3 -26.50 0.69 -14.00
N GLU A 4 -25.88 1.78 -14.43
CA GLU A 4 -24.44 1.94 -14.36
C GLU A 4 -24.07 2.49 -12.99
N HIS A 5 -23.26 1.74 -12.24
CA HIS A 5 -22.76 2.16 -10.93
C HIS A 5 -21.36 2.75 -11.11
N ARG A 6 -21.23 4.06 -10.90
CA ARG A 6 -19.94 4.75 -10.91
C ARG A 6 -19.46 4.96 -9.47
N ILE A 7 -18.30 4.41 -9.15
CA ILE A 7 -17.59 4.68 -7.90
C ILE A 7 -16.46 5.64 -8.24
N VAL A 8 -16.53 6.87 -7.72
CA VAL A 8 -15.47 7.88 -7.84
C VAL A 8 -14.79 7.97 -6.49
N VAL A 9 -13.50 7.68 -6.45
CA VAL A 9 -12.66 7.72 -5.25
C VAL A 9 -11.39 8.46 -5.65
N GLY A 10 -11.17 9.63 -5.07
CA GLY A 10 -9.91 10.35 -5.23
C GLY A 10 -8.82 9.75 -4.33
N LEU A 11 -7.55 10.04 -4.63
CA LEU A 11 -6.43 9.59 -3.78
C LEU A 11 -6.57 10.04 -2.31
N GLY A 12 -7.09 11.25 -2.09
CA GLY A 12 -7.37 11.81 -0.76
C GLY A 12 -8.49 11.09 0.03
N ASP A 13 -9.37 10.35 -0.65
CA ASP A 13 -10.44 9.59 0.01
C ASP A 13 -9.91 8.29 0.65
N ILE A 14 -8.70 7.86 0.28
CA ILE A 14 -8.02 6.72 0.89
C ILE A 14 -7.53 7.14 2.28
N LYS A 15 -8.20 6.65 3.33
CA LYS A 15 -7.88 6.98 4.73
C LYS A 15 -6.89 6.02 5.38
N ALA A 16 -6.84 4.77 4.92
CA ALA A 16 -5.96 3.75 5.47
C ALA A 16 -5.71 2.62 4.48
N VAL A 17 -4.51 2.07 4.50
CA VAL A 17 -4.17 0.77 3.92
C VAL A 17 -4.11 -0.25 5.06
N VAL A 18 -4.84 -1.36 4.93
CA VAL A 18 -4.93 -2.37 5.99
C VAL A 18 -4.20 -3.64 5.56
N PHE A 19 -3.20 -4.02 6.33
CA PHE A 19 -2.47 -5.28 6.20
C PHE A 19 -3.07 -6.33 7.13
N GLN A 20 -3.21 -7.56 6.66
CA GLN A 20 -3.68 -8.68 7.49
C GLN A 20 -2.59 -9.74 7.58
N CYS A 21 -2.22 -10.12 8.80
CA CYS A 21 -1.24 -11.18 9.03
C CYS A 21 -1.83 -12.55 8.67
N ASN A 22 -1.14 -13.32 7.85
CA ASN A 22 -1.59 -14.67 7.46
C ASN A 22 -1.48 -15.71 8.58
N GLN A 23 -0.71 -15.44 9.64
CA GLN A 23 -0.54 -16.38 10.76
C GLN A 23 -1.57 -16.15 11.88
N CYS A 24 -1.69 -14.91 12.36
CA CYS A 24 -2.56 -14.59 13.51
C CYS A 24 -3.81 -13.79 13.15
N ALA A 25 -4.04 -13.50 11.86
CA ALA A 25 -5.14 -12.67 11.36
C ALA A 25 -5.20 -11.23 11.91
N ALA A 26 -4.18 -10.79 12.67
CA ALA A 26 -4.11 -9.42 13.16
C ALA A 26 -4.09 -8.44 11.98
N ARG A 27 -4.87 -7.37 12.11
CA ARG A 27 -4.97 -6.29 11.12
C ARG A 27 -4.19 -5.09 11.58
N VAL A 28 -3.41 -4.52 10.68
CA VAL A 28 -2.66 -3.28 10.91
C VAL A 28 -3.10 -2.27 9.88
N ALA A 29 -3.72 -1.19 10.37
CA ALA A 29 -4.12 -0.06 9.55
C ALA A 29 -3.01 0.98 9.54
N VAL A 30 -2.69 1.49 8.35
CA VAL A 30 -1.58 2.39 8.11
C VAL A 30 -2.09 3.58 7.32
N SER A 31 -1.72 4.80 7.72
CA SER A 31 -2.03 5.99 6.92
C SER A 31 -1.29 5.91 5.58
N PRO A 32 -1.94 6.20 4.45
CA PRO A 32 -1.25 6.22 3.17
C PRO A 32 -0.12 7.25 3.10
N ASP A 33 -0.13 8.27 3.95
CA ASP A 33 0.94 9.28 4.06
C ASP A 33 2.21 8.77 4.75
N ARG A 34 2.15 7.58 5.36
CA ARG A 34 3.25 6.95 6.09
C ARG A 34 3.60 5.57 5.51
N LEU A 35 3.32 5.38 4.22
CA LEU A 35 3.56 4.11 3.53
C LEU A 35 5.06 3.77 3.43
N ASP A 36 5.89 4.81 3.32
CA ASP A 36 7.35 4.79 3.33
C ASP A 36 7.90 4.30 4.68
N GLU A 37 7.29 4.73 5.78
CA GLU A 37 7.61 4.25 7.11
C GLU A 37 7.24 2.77 7.26
N VAL A 38 6.09 2.34 6.73
CA VAL A 38 5.63 0.96 6.91
C VAL A 38 6.38 -0.05 6.07
N THR A 39 6.76 0.30 4.85
CA THR A 39 7.64 -0.55 4.04
C THR A 39 9.04 -0.71 4.66
N ARG A 40 9.48 0.22 5.51
CA ARG A 40 10.77 0.16 6.22
C ARG A 40 10.71 -0.40 7.64
N ILE A 41 9.62 -0.19 8.37
CA ILE A 41 9.54 -0.44 9.82
C ILE A 41 8.76 -1.73 10.15
N MET A 42 7.84 -2.17 9.28
CA MET A 42 7.02 -3.35 9.52
C MET A 42 7.61 -4.61 8.88
N GLU A 43 8.79 -5.00 9.35
CA GLU A 43 9.38 -6.31 9.07
C GLU A 43 8.52 -7.42 9.71
N ASP A 44 8.01 -7.19 10.92
CA ASP A 44 7.27 -8.20 11.69
C ASP A 44 5.84 -7.79 12.04
N CYS A 45 4.98 -8.79 12.21
CA CYS A 45 3.63 -8.61 12.72
C CYS A 45 3.68 -8.09 14.16
N PRO A 46 3.02 -6.97 14.50
CA PRO A 46 3.06 -6.43 15.86
C PRO A 46 2.41 -7.37 16.89
N ALA A 47 1.48 -8.24 16.45
CA ALA A 47 0.76 -9.16 17.31
C ALA A 47 1.53 -10.47 17.57
N CYS A 48 1.96 -11.18 16.53
CA CYS A 48 2.59 -12.50 16.67
C CYS A 48 4.09 -12.53 16.35
N LYS A 49 4.69 -11.39 16.01
CA LYS A 49 6.11 -11.25 15.62
C LYS A 49 6.55 -12.08 14.41
N ASN A 50 5.60 -12.64 13.66
CA ASN A 50 5.90 -13.33 12.42
C ASN A 50 6.29 -12.31 11.34
N HIS A 51 7.34 -12.62 10.59
CA HIS A 51 7.80 -11.78 9.49
C HIS A 51 6.69 -11.61 8.43
N TRP A 52 6.47 -10.39 7.95
CA TRP A 52 5.50 -10.10 6.89
C TRP A 52 6.00 -10.55 5.52
N TRP A 53 7.31 -10.55 5.34
CA TRP A 53 7.98 -10.83 4.09
C TRP A 53 8.73 -12.16 4.18
N PRO A 54 9.06 -12.83 3.07
CA PRO A 54 10.09 -13.85 3.07
C PRO A 54 11.45 -13.20 3.39
N THR A 55 12.28 -13.86 4.20
CA THR A 55 13.58 -13.38 4.72
C THR A 55 14.57 -12.90 3.64
N ASP A 56 14.38 -13.31 2.38
CA ASP A 56 15.14 -12.83 1.22
C ASP A 56 14.50 -11.56 0.62
N ALA A 57 14.66 -10.42 1.29
CA ALA A 57 14.25 -9.11 0.76
C ALA A 57 14.82 -8.82 -0.64
N ALA A 58 16.00 -9.37 -0.95
CA ALA A 58 16.65 -9.25 -2.26
C ALA A 58 15.91 -9.99 -3.40
N LYS A 59 15.16 -11.06 -3.11
CA LYS A 59 14.38 -11.79 -4.12
C LYS A 59 13.08 -11.08 -4.52
N LEU A 60 12.54 -10.24 -3.63
CA LEU A 60 11.33 -9.46 -3.92
C LEU A 60 11.59 -8.32 -4.92
N LEU A 61 12.84 -7.85 -5.01
CA LEU A 61 13.26 -6.84 -5.97
C LEU A 61 13.57 -7.42 -7.37
N THR A 62 13.76 -8.73 -7.47
CA THR A 62 14.10 -9.45 -8.73
C THR A 62 12.94 -10.23 -9.33
N GLN A 63 11.87 -10.49 -8.56
CA GLN A 63 10.63 -11.08 -9.07
C GLN A 63 9.67 -10.00 -9.60
N PRO A 64 8.75 -10.34 -10.52
CA PRO A 64 7.65 -9.45 -10.87
C PRO A 64 6.95 -9.05 -9.58
N VAL A 65 7.11 -7.78 -9.22
CA VAL A 65 6.69 -7.20 -7.95
C VAL A 65 5.29 -7.74 -7.62
N LEU A 66 5.14 -8.45 -6.49
CA LEU A 66 3.84 -8.94 -6.02
C LEU A 66 2.81 -7.82 -6.24
N PRO A 67 1.64 -8.08 -6.85
CA PRO A 67 0.70 -7.02 -7.21
C PRO A 67 0.36 -6.07 -6.05
N SER A 68 0.36 -6.59 -4.82
CA SER A 68 0.23 -5.82 -3.59
C SER A 68 1.37 -4.80 -3.39
N VAL A 69 2.62 -5.21 -3.59
CA VAL A 69 3.80 -4.34 -3.46
C VAL A 69 3.83 -3.31 -4.60
N ALA A 70 3.45 -3.70 -5.81
CA ALA A 70 3.33 -2.79 -6.95
C ALA A 70 2.26 -1.72 -6.69
N PHE A 71 1.13 -2.12 -6.12
CA PHE A 71 0.06 -1.22 -5.71
C PHE A 71 0.52 -0.23 -4.62
N LEU A 72 1.23 -0.69 -3.59
CA LEU A 72 1.76 0.18 -2.54
C LEU A 72 2.73 1.22 -3.12
N ARG A 73 3.66 0.80 -3.99
CA ARG A 73 4.60 1.70 -4.65
C ARG A 73 3.88 2.72 -5.54
N ALA A 74 2.87 2.28 -6.29
CA ALA A 74 2.07 3.17 -7.12
C ALA A 74 1.31 4.21 -6.28
N LEU A 75 0.72 3.80 -5.15
CA LEU A 75 0.07 4.72 -4.21
C LEU A 75 1.03 5.77 -3.67
N GLU A 76 2.22 5.35 -3.25
CA GLU A 76 3.27 6.25 -2.75
C GLU A 76 3.70 7.28 -3.82
N GLN A 77 3.94 6.81 -5.05
CA GLN A 77 4.33 7.66 -6.18
C GLN A 77 3.23 8.67 -6.54
N MET A 78 1.98 8.21 -6.63
CA MET A 78 0.85 9.09 -6.95
C MET A 78 0.67 10.19 -5.90
N ARG A 79 0.80 9.88 -4.61
CA ARG A 79 0.72 10.89 -3.54
C ARG A 79 1.88 11.88 -3.59
N THR A 80 3.08 11.42 -3.91
CA THR A 80 4.24 12.30 -4.07
C THR A 80 4.00 13.28 -5.22
N SER A 81 3.45 12.82 -6.34
CA SER A 81 3.13 13.67 -7.49
C SER A 81 2.03 14.71 -7.23
N GLU A 82 1.02 14.41 -6.39
CA GLU A 82 0.01 15.40 -5.99
C GLU A 82 0.63 16.59 -5.24
N VAL A 83 1.62 16.33 -4.38
CA VAL A 83 2.31 17.38 -3.61
C VAL A 83 3.12 18.30 -4.52
N VAL A 84 3.74 17.74 -5.57
CA VAL A 84 4.68 18.46 -6.43
C VAL A 84 3.97 19.27 -7.53
N LYS A 85 2.67 19.03 -7.81
CA LYS A 85 1.87 19.75 -8.84
C LYS A 85 2.55 19.89 -10.21
N GLU A 86 3.44 18.97 -10.56
CA GLU A 86 4.20 18.99 -11.82
C GLU A 86 3.36 18.52 -13.02
N VAL A 87 2.20 17.93 -12.79
CA VAL A 87 1.30 17.38 -13.81
C VAL A 87 -0.04 18.09 -13.81
N GLY A 88 -0.55 18.40 -15.01
CA GLY A 88 -1.79 19.15 -15.23
C GLY A 88 -3.09 18.36 -15.02
N PHE A 89 -3.03 17.20 -14.36
CA PHE A 89 -4.18 16.38 -14.00
C PHE A 89 -4.05 15.86 -12.57
N THR A 90 -5.18 15.59 -11.94
CA THR A 90 -5.29 15.07 -10.56
C THR A 90 -6.10 13.79 -10.61
N ILE A 91 -5.70 12.76 -9.86
CA ILE A 91 -6.31 11.42 -9.86
C ILE A 91 -7.17 11.23 -8.61
#